data_AF-A0A2H3DPS7-F1
#
_entry.id   AF-A0A2H3DPS7-F1
#
_cell.length_a   1.000
_cell.length_b   1.000
_cell.length_c   1.000
_cell.angle_alpha   90.00
_cell.angle_beta   90.00
_cell.angle_gamma   90.00
#
_symmetry.space_group_name_H-M   'P 1'
#
loop_
_entity.id
_entity.type
_entity.pdbx_description
1 polymer ?
#
loop_
_entity_poly.entity_id
_entity_poly.type
_entity_poly.pdbx_seq_one_letter_code
_entity_poly.pdbx_strand_id
1 'polypeptide(L)' 'VRNVYLRCGHAVNLIRCEQSNCKFSRFHSSRCKPPGCLRSCWQYLRYPEQYSPQINKYCPSCD' A
#
# COMPACT_ATOMS: atom_id res chain seq x y z
N VAL A 1 -0.73 -2.11 4.76
CA VAL A 1 0.45 -2.65 5.46
C VAL A 1 1.69 -1.95 4.93
N ARG A 2 2.46 -1.33 5.81
CA ARG A 2 3.70 -0.61 5.48
C ARG A 2 4.78 -1.08 6.44
N ASN A 3 5.96 -1.42 5.93
CA ASN A 3 7.09 -1.78 6.77
C ASN A 3 7.88 -0.53 7.08
N VAL A 4 8.16 -0.28 8.35
CA VAL A 4 9.02 0.83 8.80
C VAL A 4 10.39 0.24 9.13
N TYR A 5 11.45 0.64 8.44
CA TYR A 5 12.82 0.15 8.62
C TYR A 5 13.61 1.09 9.53
N LEU A 6 13.81 0.68 10.79
CA LEU A 6 14.35 1.56 11.84
C LEU A 6 15.80 1.99 11.59
N ARG A 7 16.62 1.21 10.88
CA ARG A 7 18.04 1.54 10.66
C ARG A 7 18.27 2.67 9.66
N CYS A 8 17.28 2.96 8.82
CA CYS A 8 17.34 4.03 7.81
C CYS A 8 16.17 5.01 7.91
N GLY A 9 15.20 4.78 8.80
CA GLY A 9 13.97 5.57 8.89
C GLY A 9 13.04 5.43 7.68
N HIS A 10 13.42 4.64 6.67
CA HIS A 10 12.62 4.45 5.47
C HIS A 10 11.43 3.57 5.75
N ALA A 11 10.27 3.98 5.27
CA ALA A 11 9.07 3.19 5.40
C ALA A 11 8.52 2.81 4.03
N VAL A 12 8.64 1.53 3.72
CA VAL A 12 8.34 0.93 2.42
C VAL A 12 6.90 0.41 2.45
N ASN A 13 6.10 0.88 1.51
CA ASN A 13 4.76 0.36 1.34
C ASN A 13 4.85 -1.06 0.76
N LEU A 14 4.44 -2.06 1.54
CA LEU A 14 4.25 -3.44 1.06
C LEU A 14 2.88 -3.63 0.39
N ILE A 15 2.18 -2.55 0.06
CA ILE A 15 0.95 -2.67 -0.69
C ILE A 15 1.33 -3.29 -2.03
N ARG A 16 0.94 -4.56 -2.25
CA ARG A 16 0.96 -5.20 -3.58
C ARG A 16 -0.04 -4.47 -4.46
N CYS A 17 0.39 -3.30 -4.91
CA CYS A 17 -0.39 -2.35 -5.69
C CYS A 17 -0.14 -2.58 -7.18
N GLU A 18 0.12 -3.82 -7.59
CA GLU A 18 0.22 -4.20 -9.00
C GLU A 18 -1.15 -4.49 -9.61
N GLN A 19 -2.20 -4.58 -8.78
CA GLN A 19 -3.57 -4.78 -9.23
C GLN A 19 -4.27 -3.44 -9.49
N SER A 20 -5.03 -3.36 -10.58
CA SER A 20 -5.83 -2.21 -11.03
C SER A 20 -6.86 -1.69 -10.03
N ASN A 21 -7.15 -2.47 -9.00
CA ASN A 21 -8.11 -2.25 -7.93
C ASN A 21 -7.42 -1.75 -6.63
N CYS A 22 -6.16 -1.30 -6.72
CA CYS A 22 -5.44 -0.63 -5.65
C CYS A 22 -5.27 0.86 -6.01
N LYS A 23 -5.71 1.78 -5.15
CA LYS A 23 -5.70 3.25 -5.42
C LYS A 23 -4.33 3.80 -5.81
N PHE A 24 -3.26 3.21 -5.28
CA PHE A 24 -1.87 3.63 -5.55
C PHE A 24 -1.19 2.79 -6.64
N SER A 25 -1.95 1.95 -7.36
CA SER A 25 -1.40 1.13 -8.43
C SER A 25 -1.06 1.97 -9.64
N ARG A 26 0.06 1.66 -10.30
CA ARG A 26 0.39 2.21 -11.62
C ARG A 26 -0.64 1.82 -12.69
N PHE A 27 -1.35 0.71 -12.46
CA PHE A 27 -2.42 0.20 -13.31
C PHE A 27 -3.82 0.61 -12.82
N HIS A 28 -3.90 1.51 -11.84
CA HIS A 28 -5.18 1.95 -11.31
C HIS A 28 -5.95 2.71 -12.40
N SER A 29 -7.19 2.26 -12.66
CA SER A 29 -8.00 2.88 -13.70
C SER A 29 -8.39 4.31 -13.31
N SER A 30 -8.22 5.26 -14.22
CA SER A 30 -8.76 6.62 -14.11
C SER A 30 -10.29 6.66 -14.07
N ARG A 31 -10.95 5.55 -14.45
CA ARG A 31 -12.40 5.34 -14.32
C ARG A 31 -12.83 4.86 -12.94
N CYS A 32 -11.89 4.61 -12.02
CA CYS A 32 -12.23 4.29 -10.63
C CYS A 32 -12.77 5.55 -9.93
N LYS A 33 -14.07 5.79 -10.12
CA LYS A 33 -14.85 6.84 -9.47
C LYS A 33 -15.99 6.18 -8.65
N PRO A 34 -16.46 6.84 -7.58
CA PRO A 34 -17.67 6.39 -6.89
C PRO A 34 -18.86 6.29 -7.88
N PRO A 35 -19.76 5.30 -7.72
CA PRO A 35 -19.81 4.29 -6.65
C PRO A 35 -19.01 3.00 -6.97
N GLY A 36 -18.64 2.76 -8.24
CA GLY A 36 -18.01 1.50 -8.66
C GLY A 36 -16.65 1.22 -8.01
N CYS A 37 -15.86 2.29 -7.80
CA CYS A 37 -14.55 2.20 -7.15
C CYS A 37 -14.66 1.73 -5.69
N LEU A 38 -15.70 2.14 -4.97
CA LEU A 38 -15.90 1.77 -3.57
C LEU A 38 -16.14 0.26 -3.39
N ARG A 39 -16.73 -0.40 -4.40
CA ARG A 39 -17.06 -1.84 -4.36
C ARG A 39 -15.90 -2.73 -4.80
N SER A 40 -14.96 -2.20 -5.58
CA SER A 40 -13.90 -2.98 -6.23
C SER A 40 -12.51 -2.68 -5.68
N CYS A 41 -12.32 -1.53 -5.04
CA CYS A 41 -11.01 -1.12 -4.56
C CYS A 41 -10.70 -1.74 -3.20
N TRP A 42 -9.61 -2.48 -3.16
CA TRP A 42 -9.16 -3.24 -1.99
C TRP A 42 -8.92 -2.38 -0.75
N GLN A 43 -8.61 -1.10 -0.93
CA GLN A 43 -8.39 -0.19 0.18
C GLN A 43 -9.69 0.19 0.89
N TYR A 44 -10.79 0.38 0.16
CA TYR A 44 -12.10 0.63 0.76
C TYR A 44 -12.68 -0.64 1.39
N LEU A 45 -12.38 -1.81 0.82
CA LEU A 45 -12.79 -3.09 1.37
C LEU A 45 -12.00 -3.53 2.62
N ARG A 46 -10.84 -2.91 2.89
CA ARG A 46 -9.93 -3.28 4.00
C ARG A 46 -9.73 -2.17 5.05
N TYR A 47 -10.60 -1.17 5.06
CA TYR A 47 -10.57 -0.15 6.12
C TYR A 47 -11.09 -0.74 7.46
N PRO A 48 -10.47 -0.46 8.64
CA PRO A 48 -9.15 0.10 8.88
C PRO A 48 -8.30 -0.75 9.84
N GLU A 49 -7.40 -1.59 9.34
CA GLU A 49 -6.24 -1.98 10.14
C GLU A 49 -4.97 -1.87 9.28
N GLN A 50 -4.37 -0.69 9.31
CA GLN A 50 -3.02 -0.51 8.77
C GLN A 50 -1.99 -0.98 9.79
N TYR A 51 -1.85 -2.31 9.91
CA TYR A 51 -0.71 -2.92 10.57
C TYR A 51 0.58 -2.43 9.89
N SER A 52 1.44 -1.78 10.66
CA SER A 52 2.69 -1.17 10.19
C SER A 52 3.85 -1.66 11.04
N PRO A 53 4.35 -2.89 10.76
CA PRO A 53 5.40 -3.47 11.58
C PRO A 53 6.68 -2.64 11.51
N GLN A 54 7.29 -2.42 12.68
CA GLN A 54 8.61 -1.82 12.80
C GLN A 54 9.67 -2.92 12.68
N ILE A 55 10.51 -2.80 11.66
CA ILE A 55 11.55 -3.76 11.31
C ILE A 55 12.91 -3.14 11.59
N ASN A 56 13.70 -3.74 12.48
CA ASN A 56 15.03 -3.26 12.81
C ASN A 56 16.10 -3.69 11.78
N LYS A 57 15.93 -3.29 10.51
CA LYS A 57 16.85 -3.54 9.39
C LYS A 57 16.98 -2.32 8.48
N TYR A 58 17.92 -2.35 7.54
CA TYR A 58 17.94 -1.45 6.39
C TYR A 58 16.84 -1.87 5.40
N CYS A 59 16.29 -0.91 4.63
CA CYS A 59 15.37 -1.23 3.56
C CYS A 59 16.14 -1.74 2.33
N PRO A 60 15.49 -2.44 1.37
CA PRO A 60 16.17 -2.99 0.18
C PRO A 60 16.84 -1.95 -0.73
N SER A 61 16.53 -0.66 -0.55
CA SER A 61 17.15 0.45 -1.28
C SER A 61 18.42 1.00 -0.61
N CYS A 62 18.68 0.59 0.65
CA CYS A 62 19.82 1.02 1.46
C CYS A 62 20.72 -0.15 1.85
N ASP A 63 20.41 -1.36 1.36
CA ASP A 63 21.24 -2.54 1.50
C ASP A 63 22.37 -2.51 0.46
#